data_AF-A0A961P6R7-F1
#
_entry.id   AF-A0A961P6R7-F1
#
_cell.length_a   1.000
_cell.length_b   1.000
_cell.length_c   1.000
_cell.angle_alpha   90.00
_cell.angle_beta   90.00
_cell.angle_gamma   90.00
#
_symmetry.space_group_name_H-M   'P 1'
#
loop_
_entity.id
_entity.type
_entity.pdbx_description
1 polymer ?
#
loop_
_entity_poly.entity_id
_entity_poly.type
_entity_poly.pdbx_seq_one_letter_code
_entity_poly.pdbx_strand_id
1 'polypeptide(L)'
;MTAAAQIVERLAKVLRDEIAAIGAGQLETVRDLYPQKVALYEELQAQTGAVERQLKAATPEAKALREGLDELHGLIRKDFSLLEHLTAATGRVVKELSRIRDRHGLGGLYEADGTLRPGDVARPQQVDESI
;
A
#
# COMPACT_ATOMS: atom_id res chain seq x y z
N MET A 1 -7.37 -32.45 -10.13
CA MET A 1 -6.59 -31.25 -9.77
C MET A 1 -5.60 -31.62 -8.68
N THR A 2 -4.33 -31.23 -8.79
CA THR A 2 -3.33 -31.53 -7.75
C THR A 2 -3.46 -30.56 -6.58
N ALA A 3 -2.99 -30.96 -5.39
CA ALA A 3 -3.01 -30.12 -4.19
C ALA A 3 -2.30 -28.77 -4.43
N ALA A 4 -1.18 -28.78 -5.15
CA ALA A 4 -0.45 -27.57 -5.56
C ALA A 4 -1.32 -26.59 -6.37
N ALA A 5 -2.04 -27.09 -7.38
CA ALA A 5 -2.90 -26.25 -8.22
C ALA A 5 -4.05 -25.64 -7.40
N GLN A 6 -4.61 -26.39 -6.45
CA GLN A 6 -5.66 -25.90 -5.55
C GLN A 6 -5.16 -24.80 -4.60
N ILE A 7 -3.94 -24.91 -4.09
CA ILE A 7 -3.33 -23.87 -3.24
C ILE A 7 -3.11 -22.59 -4.05
N VAL A 8 -2.57 -22.71 -5.26
CA VAL A 8 -2.35 -21.55 -6.16
C VAL A 8 -3.68 -20.86 -6.49
N GLU A 9 -4.73 -21.61 -6.79
CA GLU A 9 -6.05 -21.05 -7.09
C GLU A 9 -6.68 -20.36 -5.86
N ARG A 10 -6.57 -20.96 -4.67
CA ARG A 10 -7.02 -20.35 -3.41
C ARG A 10 -6.28 -19.04 -3.13
N LEU A 11 -4.97 -19.00 -3.34
CA LEU A 11 -4.17 -17.80 -3.15
C LEU A 11 -4.51 -16.72 -4.18
N ALA A 12 -4.71 -17.10 -5.44
CA ALA A 12 -5.16 -16.19 -6.50
C ALA A 12 -6.55 -15.59 -6.20
N LYS A 13 -7.45 -16.37 -5.56
CA LYS A 13 -8.73 -15.85 -5.08
C LYS A 13 -8.54 -14.81 -3.98
N VAL A 14 -7.75 -15.12 -2.94
CA VAL A 14 -7.48 -14.18 -1.84
C VAL A 14 -6.86 -12.88 -2.36
N LEU A 15 -5.91 -12.93 -3.29
CA LEU A 15 -5.33 -11.72 -3.88
C LEU A 15 -6.33 -10.91 -4.72
N ARG A 16 -7.25 -11.56 -5.44
CA ARG A 16 -8.31 -10.84 -6.15
C ARG A 16 -9.26 -10.12 -5.19
N ASP A 17 -9.62 -10.77 -4.09
CA ASP A 17 -10.45 -10.19 -3.04
C ASP A 17 -9.73 -9.02 -2.35
N GLU A 18 -8.43 -9.15 -2.09
CA GLU A 18 -7.58 -8.08 -1.54
C GLU A 18 -7.48 -6.88 -2.48
N ILE A 19 -7.20 -7.09 -3.76
CA ILE A 19 -7.17 -6.06 -4.80
C ILE A 19 -8.52 -5.32 -4.90
N ALA A 20 -9.63 -6.06 -4.82
CA ALA A 20 -10.97 -5.47 -4.84
C ALA A 20 -11.23 -4.62 -3.59
N ALA A 21 -10.87 -5.12 -2.40
CA ALA A 21 -11.00 -4.40 -1.15
C ALA A 21 -10.14 -3.12 -1.12
N ILE A 22 -8.90 -3.19 -1.60
CA ILE A 22 -8.00 -2.04 -1.77
C ILE A 22 -8.62 -1.01 -2.72
N GLY A 23 -9.13 -1.46 -3.88
CA GLY A 23 -9.81 -0.59 -4.85
C GLY A 23 -11.07 0.09 -4.27
N ALA A 24 -11.75 -0.56 -3.33
CA ALA A 24 -12.91 -0.02 -2.63
C ALA A 24 -12.56 0.81 -1.38
N GLY A 25 -11.26 0.93 -1.02
CA GLY A 25 -10.81 1.61 0.20
C GLY A 25 -11.13 0.85 1.50
N GLN A 26 -11.47 -0.44 1.42
CA GLN A 26 -11.87 -1.29 2.54
C GLN A 26 -10.64 -1.94 3.21
N LEU A 27 -9.80 -1.12 3.84
CA LEU A 27 -8.55 -1.60 4.46
C LEU A 27 -8.77 -2.56 5.64
N GLU A 28 -9.92 -2.47 6.31
CA GLU A 28 -10.32 -3.44 7.35
C GLU A 28 -10.44 -4.86 6.77
N THR A 29 -11.08 -5.00 5.61
CA THR A 29 -11.20 -6.29 4.90
C THR A 29 -9.83 -6.82 4.49
N VAL A 30 -8.91 -5.96 4.05
CA VAL A 30 -7.54 -6.34 3.71
C VAL A 30 -6.80 -6.92 4.93
N ARG A 31 -6.98 -6.30 6.10
CA ARG A 31 -6.42 -6.83 7.36
C ARG A 31 -6.96 -8.21 7.68
N ASP A 32 -8.25 -8.44 7.49
CA ASP A 32 -8.90 -9.73 7.82
C ASP A 32 -8.51 -10.86 6.83
N LEU A 33 -8.12 -10.50 5.60
CA LEU A 33 -7.58 -11.43 4.61
C LEU A 33 -6.12 -11.82 4.86
N TYR A 34 -5.35 -11.00 5.61
CA TYR A 34 -3.92 -11.20 5.82
C TYR A 34 -3.57 -12.56 6.46
N PRO A 35 -4.23 -13.04 7.54
CA PRO A 35 -3.93 -14.36 8.11
C PRO A 35 -4.13 -15.51 7.11
N GLN A 36 -5.15 -15.40 6.26
CA GLN A 36 -5.45 -16.41 5.23
C GLN A 36 -4.36 -16.43 4.15
N LYS A 37 -3.87 -15.26 3.74
CA LYS A 37 -2.75 -15.13 2.80
C LYS A 37 -1.46 -15.76 3.35
N VAL A 38 -1.15 -15.52 4.63
CA VAL A 38 0.03 -16.10 5.30
C VAL A 38 -0.09 -17.63 5.37
N ALA A 39 -1.22 -18.16 5.82
CA ALA A 39 -1.43 -19.61 5.90
C ALA A 39 -1.28 -20.30 4.54
N LEU A 40 -1.87 -19.73 3.48
CA LEU A 40 -1.75 -20.27 2.13
C LEU A 40 -0.31 -20.20 1.58
N TYR A 41 0.43 -19.15 1.93
CA TYR A 41 1.84 -19.04 1.56
C TYR A 41 2.69 -20.10 2.27
N GLU A 42 2.45 -20.35 3.55
CA GLU A 42 3.12 -21.41 4.31
C GLU A 42 2.79 -22.80 3.77
N GLU A 43 1.52 -23.06 3.44
CA GLU A 43 1.07 -24.29 2.76
C GLU A 43 1.81 -24.48 1.42
N LEU A 44 1.92 -23.43 0.61
CA LEU A 44 2.64 -23.47 -0.66
C LEU A 44 4.14 -23.74 -0.45
N GLN A 45 4.74 -23.06 0.53
CA GLN A 45 6.17 -23.19 0.84
C GLN A 45 6.52 -24.59 1.31
N ALA A 46 5.69 -25.20 2.16
CA ALA A 46 5.84 -26.59 2.59
C ALA A 46 5.75 -27.59 1.42
N GLN A 47 5.02 -27.24 0.36
CA GLN A 47 4.86 -28.08 -0.83
C GLN A 47 5.81 -27.74 -1.99
N THR A 48 6.75 -26.81 -1.82
CA THR A 48 7.67 -26.34 -2.89
C THR A 48 8.33 -27.49 -3.64
N GLY A 49 8.89 -28.48 -2.94
CA GLY A 49 9.54 -29.62 -3.59
C GLY A 49 8.58 -30.53 -4.37
N ALA A 50 7.30 -30.59 -4.00
CA ALA A 50 6.27 -31.30 -4.77
C ALA A 50 5.85 -30.49 -6.00
N VAL A 51 5.69 -29.17 -5.85
CA VAL A 51 5.42 -28.20 -6.92
C VAL A 51 6.50 -28.29 -8.01
N GLU A 52 7.79 -28.23 -7.63
CA GLU A 52 8.90 -28.31 -8.58
C GLU A 52 8.92 -29.63 -9.37
N ARG A 53 8.65 -30.76 -8.70
CA ARG A 53 8.57 -32.06 -9.36
C ARG A 53 7.41 -32.12 -10.34
N GLN A 54 6.26 -31.57 -9.96
CA GLN A 54 5.10 -31.49 -10.85
C GLN A 54 5.38 -30.57 -12.05
N LEU A 55 6.06 -29.45 -11.84
CA LEU A 55 6.48 -28.52 -12.90
C LEU A 55 7.54 -29.09 -13.84
N LYS A 56 8.32 -30.10 -13.44
CA LYS A 56 9.24 -30.80 -14.34
C LYS A 56 8.53 -31.83 -15.23
N ALA A 57 7.32 -32.24 -14.86
CA ALA A 57 6.53 -33.15 -15.66
C ALA A 57 5.99 -32.43 -16.91
N ALA A 58 5.93 -33.15 -18.04
CA ALA A 58 5.35 -32.66 -19.30
C ALA A 58 3.85 -33.02 -19.41
N THR A 59 3.12 -32.91 -18.29
CA THR A 59 1.68 -33.26 -18.26
C THR A 59 0.80 -32.02 -18.45
N PRO A 60 -0.47 -32.19 -18.88
CA PRO A 60 -1.43 -31.09 -18.94
C PRO A 60 -1.61 -30.37 -17.59
N GLU A 61 -1.54 -31.09 -16.48
CA GLU A 61 -1.66 -30.52 -15.12
C GLU A 61 -0.45 -29.65 -14.76
N ALA A 62 0.74 -29.99 -15.25
CA ALA A 62 1.93 -29.16 -15.11
C ALA A 62 1.80 -27.86 -15.92
N LYS A 63 1.14 -27.91 -17.09
CA LYS A 63 0.85 -26.71 -17.88
C LYS A 63 -0.12 -25.78 -17.15
N ALA A 64 -1.24 -26.33 -16.66
CA ALA A 64 -2.22 -25.57 -15.89
C ALA A 64 -1.62 -24.94 -14.62
N LEU A 65 -0.71 -25.65 -13.94
CA LEU A 65 0.00 -25.12 -12.78
C LEU A 65 0.92 -23.95 -13.15
N ARG A 66 1.62 -24.00 -14.30
CA ARG A 66 2.44 -22.87 -14.79
C ARG A 66 1.56 -21.65 -15.08
N GLU A 67 0.46 -21.85 -15.80
CA GLU A 67 -0.50 -20.78 -16.11
C GLU A 67 -1.06 -20.13 -14.82
N GLY A 68 -1.41 -20.93 -13.81
CA GLY A 68 -1.85 -20.42 -12.51
C GLY A 68 -0.77 -19.65 -11.74
N LEU A 69 0.49 -20.07 -11.82
CA LEU A 69 1.62 -19.35 -11.20
C LEU A 69 1.90 -18.01 -11.91
N ASP A 70 1.76 -17.98 -13.24
CA ASP A 70 1.89 -16.75 -14.03
C ASP A 70 0.76 -15.76 -13.70
N GLU A 71 -0.48 -16.24 -13.56
CA GLU A 71 -1.61 -15.42 -13.09
C GLU A 71 -1.34 -14.87 -11.69
N LEU A 72 -0.91 -15.74 -10.76
CA LEU A 72 -0.61 -15.37 -9.39
C LEU A 72 0.46 -14.26 -9.34
N HIS A 73 1.52 -14.39 -10.14
CA HIS A 73 2.56 -13.36 -10.23
C HIS A 73 2.00 -12.03 -10.76
N GLY A 74 1.10 -12.07 -11.75
CA GLY A 74 0.39 -10.88 -12.23
C GLY A 74 -0.45 -10.20 -11.14
N LEU A 75 -1.18 -10.98 -10.35
CA LEU A 75 -1.98 -10.47 -9.23
C LEU A 75 -1.12 -9.81 -8.16
N ILE A 76 0.00 -10.45 -7.76
CA ILE A 76 0.94 -9.88 -6.78
C ILE A 76 1.48 -8.52 -7.24
N ARG A 77 1.87 -8.40 -8.51
CA ARG A 77 2.37 -7.13 -9.05
C ARG A 77 1.32 -6.03 -9.03
N LYS A 78 0.07 -6.37 -9.34
CA LYS A 78 -1.05 -5.43 -9.30
C LYS A 78 -1.34 -4.97 -7.87
N ASP A 79 -1.41 -5.91 -6.94
CA ASP A 79 -1.62 -5.64 -5.51
C ASP A 79 -0.54 -4.69 -4.96
N PHE A 80 0.73 -5.01 -5.23
CA PHE A 80 1.87 -4.17 -4.85
C PHE A 80 1.76 -2.74 -5.39
N SER A 81 1.45 -2.58 -6.69
CA SER A 81 1.29 -1.26 -7.31
C SER A 81 0.16 -0.44 -6.67
N LEU A 82 -0.95 -1.08 -6.28
CA LEU A 82 -2.05 -0.40 -5.60
C LEU A 82 -1.63 0.10 -4.21
N LEU A 83 -0.90 -0.72 -3.45
CA LEU A 83 -0.36 -0.35 -2.14
C LEU A 83 0.64 0.80 -2.24
N GLU A 84 1.51 0.81 -3.24
CA GLU A 84 2.42 1.93 -3.51
C GLU A 84 1.64 3.23 -3.79
N HIS A 85 0.62 3.16 -4.64
CA HIS A 85 -0.22 4.31 -4.96
C HIS A 85 -0.98 4.84 -3.75
N LEU A 86 -1.54 3.95 -2.91
CA LEU A 86 -2.19 4.32 -1.65
C LEU A 86 -1.23 5.00 -0.68
N THR A 87 -0.02 4.46 -0.55
CA THR A 87 1.03 5.02 0.31
C THR A 87 1.43 6.42 -0.17
N ALA A 88 1.61 6.59 -1.49
CA ALA A 88 1.93 7.89 -2.08
C ALA A 88 0.78 8.91 -1.94
N ALA A 89 -0.48 8.48 -2.08
CA ALA A 89 -1.66 9.33 -1.86
C ALA A 89 -1.75 9.77 -0.39
N THR A 90 -1.65 8.85 0.55
CA THR A 90 -1.69 9.13 1.99
C THR A 90 -0.55 10.05 2.41
N GLY A 91 0.67 9.83 1.88
CA GLY A 91 1.81 10.71 2.14
C GLY A 91 1.60 12.14 1.65
N ARG A 92 0.90 12.35 0.53
CA ARG A 92 0.50 13.69 0.07
C ARG A 92 -0.48 14.35 1.04
N VAL A 93 -1.50 13.62 1.49
CA VAL A 93 -2.48 14.11 2.47
C VAL A 93 -1.79 14.55 3.77
N VAL A 94 -0.87 13.74 4.30
CA VAL A 94 -0.09 14.10 5.49
C VAL A 94 0.72 15.38 5.29
N LYS A 95 1.37 15.54 4.12
CA LYS A 95 2.13 16.77 3.81
C LYS A 95 1.22 18.00 3.73
N GLU A 96 0.06 17.89 3.11
CA GLU A 96 -0.90 19.01 3.06
C GLU A 96 -1.44 19.36 4.44
N LEU A 97 -1.77 18.36 5.27
CA LEU A 97 -2.19 18.58 6.66
C LEU A 97 -1.11 19.33 7.45
N SER A 98 0.16 18.93 7.32
CA SER A 98 1.28 19.65 7.93
C SER A 98 1.36 21.09 7.43
N ARG A 99 1.27 21.35 6.11
CA ARG A 99 1.28 22.72 5.57
C ARG A 99 0.10 23.58 6.01
N ILE A 100 -1.09 22.99 6.16
CA ILE A 100 -2.28 23.69 6.66
C ILE A 100 -2.06 24.06 8.12
N ARG A 101 -1.62 23.09 8.94
CA ARG A 101 -1.28 23.33 10.34
C ARG A 101 -0.20 24.38 10.49
N ASP A 102 0.84 24.38 9.66
CA ASP A 102 1.94 25.34 9.77
C ASP A 102 1.49 26.76 9.34
N ARG A 103 0.56 26.87 8.37
CA ARG A 103 -0.02 28.16 7.93
C ARG A 103 -1.06 28.73 8.89
N HIS A 104 -1.86 27.88 9.53
CA HIS A 104 -3.00 28.28 10.35
C HIS A 104 -2.81 28.02 11.85
N GLY A 105 -1.73 27.36 12.22
CA GLY A 105 -1.29 27.20 13.60
C GLY A 105 -0.54 28.43 14.09
N LEU A 106 -0.43 28.57 15.40
CA LEU A 106 0.37 29.61 16.02
C LEU A 106 1.84 29.57 15.58
N GLY A 107 2.33 28.43 15.05
CA GLY A 107 3.67 28.22 14.47
C GLY A 107 4.07 29.15 13.31
N GLY A 108 3.10 29.76 12.61
CA GLY A 108 3.38 30.75 11.56
C GLY A 108 3.79 32.11 12.14
N LEU A 109 3.12 32.52 13.22
CA LEU A 109 3.35 33.80 13.90
C LEU A 109 4.29 33.69 15.11
N TYR A 110 4.40 32.51 15.71
CA TYR A 110 5.11 32.25 16.96
C TYR A 110 5.97 30.98 16.84
N GLU A 111 7.16 30.98 17.42
CA GLU A 111 8.01 29.79 17.59
C GLU A 111 7.39 28.83 18.63
N ALA A 112 7.94 27.62 18.76
CA ALA A 112 7.44 26.59 19.68
C ALA A 112 7.43 27.01 21.17
N ASP A 113 8.18 28.06 21.52
CA ASP A 113 8.25 28.68 22.86
C ASP A 113 7.26 29.85 23.04
N GLY A 114 6.45 30.17 22.03
CA GLY A 114 5.49 31.28 22.07
C GLY A 114 6.10 32.66 21.76
N THR A 115 7.35 32.74 21.30
CA THR A 115 7.95 34.00 20.85
C THR A 115 7.57 34.32 19.41
N LEU A 116 7.30 35.60 19.09
CA LEU A 116 6.92 36.01 17.74
C LEU A 116 8.03 35.73 16.73
N ARG A 117 7.69 35.17 15.57
CA ARG A 117 8.64 34.90 14.49
C ARG A 117 9.10 36.23 13.86
N PRO A 118 10.41 36.55 13.86
CA PRO A 118 10.91 37.88 13.46
C PRO A 118 10.75 38.22 11.97
N GLY A 119 10.29 37.28 11.13
CA GLY A 119 10.13 37.46 9.68
C GLY A 119 8.74 37.92 9.21
N ASP A 120 7.69 37.76 10.05
CA ASP A 120 6.28 37.98 9.65
C ASP A 120 5.66 39.26 10.24
N VAL A 121 6.45 40.07 10.96
CA VAL A 121 6.00 41.42 11.32
C VAL A 121 6.00 42.29 10.07
N ALA A 122 4.80 42.65 9.59
CA ALA A 122 4.62 43.69 8.59
C ALA A 122 5.45 44.91 9.03
N ARG A 123 6.44 45.28 8.22
CA ARG A 123 7.28 46.46 8.50
C ARG A 123 6.32 47.63 8.77
N PRO A 124 6.39 48.30 9.93
CA PRO A 124 5.56 49.47 10.17
C PRO A 124 5.87 50.46 9.04
N GLN A 125 4.85 50.76 8.24
CA GLN A 125 4.93 51.75 7.20
C GLN A 125 5.28 53.06 7.92
N GLN A 126 6.50 53.56 7.72
CA GLN A 126 6.90 54.85 8.27
C GLN A 126 5.99 55.89 7.61
N VAL A 127 5.07 56.43 8.39
CA VAL A 127 4.27 57.58 7.99
C VAL A 127 5.18 58.79 8.08
N ASP A 128 5.35 59.49 6.97
CA ASP A 128 6.14 60.71 6.89
C ASP A 128 5.37 61.82 7.61
N GLU A 129 5.79 62.18 8.83
CA GLU A 129 5.24 63.28 9.63
C GLU A 129 5.95 64.61 9.32
N SER A 130 6.07 64.94 8.05
CA SER A 130 6.54 66.27 7.63
C SER A 130 5.34 67.23 7.55
N ILE A 131 5.18 68.09 8.56
CA ILE A 131 4.23 69.23 8.60
C ILE A 131 4.82 70.44 7.87
#